data_AF-A0A651HBL5-F1
#
_entry.id   AF-A0A651HBL5-F1
#
_cell.length_a   1.000
_cell.length_b   1.000
_cell.length_c   1.000
_cell.angle_alpha   90.00
_cell.angle_beta   90.00
_cell.angle_gamma   90.00
#
_symmetry.space_group_name_H-M   'P 1'
#
loop_
_entity.id
_entity.type
_entity.pdbx_description
1 polymer ?
#
loop_
_entity_poly.entity_id
_entity_poly.type
_entity_poly.pdbx_seq_one_letter_code
_entity_poly.pdbx_strand_id
1 'polypeptide(L)'
;MSLAAPRPRPGLDSPVTDPWRPGRTLSLLLAWTALTTLILWLPAIRGLMDGSTYTWGFMGLGGSGTGGDYWFPATASALALVTLWLGWRGGRFPVHLLLVGWHGGLAALILRATLRDPDGFRFQGDTLGVDVNLGWGASALFGAFALLALGWALREFRRDAGTWVPGRVPSGIPPWSPRNTRLVAFALLLLPVQLLLLASGEPHGGTDQVGVLLTLLQWGVLSVAFRPFPMGPARGGRAS
;
A
#
# COMPACT_ATOMS: atom_id res chain seq x y z
N MET A 1 -58.13 -17.85 -30.43
CA MET A 1 -57.59 -17.23 -29.21
C MET A 1 -56.08 -17.14 -29.36
N SER A 2 -55.56 -15.95 -29.66
CA SER A 2 -54.13 -15.71 -29.82
C SER A 2 -53.57 -15.24 -28.48
N LEU A 3 -52.72 -16.06 -27.85
CA LEU A 3 -52.00 -15.71 -26.62
C LEU A 3 -50.89 -14.72 -27.00
N ALA A 4 -51.12 -13.44 -26.70
CA ALA A 4 -50.11 -12.41 -26.88
C ALA A 4 -48.86 -12.77 -26.05
N ALA A 5 -47.71 -12.90 -26.73
CA ALA A 5 -46.44 -13.14 -26.08
C ALA A 5 -46.15 -12.05 -25.04
N PRO A 6 -45.69 -12.41 -23.83
CA PRO A 6 -45.38 -11.44 -22.78
C PRO A 6 -44.32 -10.46 -23.28
N ARG A 7 -44.62 -9.16 -23.21
CA ARG A 7 -43.66 -8.12 -23.58
C ARG A 7 -42.42 -8.23 -22.70
N PRO A 8 -41.20 -8.23 -23.29
CA PRO A 8 -39.97 -8.17 -22.50
C PRO A 8 -40.02 -6.94 -21.61
N ARG A 9 -39.83 -7.13 -20.30
CA ARG A 9 -39.82 -6.03 -19.32
C ARG A 9 -38.58 -5.16 -19.63
N PRO A 10 -38.75 -3.91 -20.07
CA PRO A 10 -37.62 -3.00 -20.23
C PRO A 10 -37.10 -2.67 -18.82
N GLY A 11 -35.92 -3.18 -18.47
CA GLY A 11 -35.25 -2.81 -17.21
C GLY A 11 -34.53 -3.91 -16.42
N LEU A 12 -34.48 -5.16 -16.89
CA LEU A 12 -33.83 -6.27 -16.16
C LEU A 12 -32.49 -6.75 -16.76
N ASP A 13 -32.11 -6.31 -17.97
CA ASP A 13 -31.04 -6.98 -18.73
C ASP A 13 -29.70 -6.24 -18.78
N SER A 14 -29.47 -5.32 -17.84
CA SER A 14 -28.11 -4.82 -17.63
C SER A 14 -27.92 -4.67 -16.14
N PRO A 15 -27.33 -5.66 -15.45
CA PRO A 15 -26.76 -5.40 -14.14
C PRO A 15 -25.75 -4.27 -14.35
N VAL A 16 -26.16 -3.04 -14.02
CA VAL A 16 -25.24 -1.91 -13.93
C VAL A 16 -24.34 -2.27 -12.77
N THR A 17 -23.23 -2.88 -13.11
CA THR A 17 -22.20 -3.28 -12.20
C THR A 17 -21.43 -2.02 -11.84
N ASP A 18 -21.86 -1.38 -10.75
CA ASP A 18 -21.15 -0.22 -10.25
C ASP A 18 -19.67 -0.58 -10.04
N PRO A 19 -18.73 0.15 -10.66
CA PRO A 19 -17.32 -0.17 -10.56
C PRO A 19 -16.87 -0.07 -9.10
N TRP A 20 -16.03 -1.01 -8.65
CA TRP A 20 -15.51 -0.98 -7.29
C TRP A 20 -14.88 0.37 -6.96
N ARG A 21 -15.34 0.96 -5.84
CA ARG A 21 -14.80 2.19 -5.27
C ARG A 21 -14.56 1.97 -3.78
N PRO A 22 -13.32 2.11 -3.29
CA PRO A 22 -13.07 2.01 -1.87
C PRO A 22 -13.80 3.14 -1.14
N GLY A 23 -14.49 2.80 -0.05
CA GLY A 23 -15.07 3.80 0.85
C GLY A 23 -13.98 4.63 1.53
N ARG A 24 -14.35 5.79 2.08
CA ARG A 24 -13.41 6.74 2.73
C ARG A 24 -12.52 6.08 3.78
N THR A 25 -13.09 5.19 4.61
CA THR A 25 -12.34 4.46 5.65
C THR A 25 -11.24 3.59 5.04
N LEU A 26 -11.55 2.81 4.00
CA LEU A 26 -10.55 1.96 3.35
C LEU A 26 -9.49 2.82 2.66
N SER A 27 -9.88 3.89 1.97
CA SER A 27 -8.91 4.81 1.35
C SER A 27 -7.95 5.43 2.37
N LEU A 28 -8.45 5.80 3.55
CA LEU A 28 -7.63 6.29 4.66
C LEU A 28 -6.68 5.22 5.19
N LEU A 29 -7.17 3.99 5.40
CA LEU A 29 -6.35 2.85 5.81
C LEU A 29 -5.25 2.54 4.79
N LEU A 30 -5.54 2.56 3.49
CA LEU A 30 -4.56 2.31 2.44
C LEU A 30 -3.53 3.43 2.33
N ALA A 31 -3.93 4.69 2.53
CA ALA A 31 -3.00 5.81 2.60
C ALA A 31 -2.06 5.68 3.81
N TRP A 32 -2.60 5.30 4.97
CA TRP A 32 -1.81 5.04 6.17
C TRP A 32 -0.90 3.80 6.03
N THR A 33 -1.37 2.73 5.38
CA THR A 33 -0.53 1.58 5.02
C THR A 33 0.61 2.00 4.12
N ALA A 34 0.37 2.81 3.09
CA ALA A 34 1.43 3.34 2.24
C ALA A 34 2.45 4.16 3.05
N LEU A 35 2.01 5.01 3.98
CA LEU A 35 2.92 5.78 4.81
C LEU A 35 3.76 4.89 5.74
N THR A 36 3.15 3.94 6.44
CA THR A 36 3.84 3.08 7.43
C THR A 36 4.80 2.07 6.79
N THR A 37 4.54 1.64 5.56
CA THR A 37 5.39 0.69 4.82
C THR A 37 6.58 1.35 4.12
N LEU A 38 6.60 2.69 4.05
CA LEU A 38 7.74 3.45 3.57
C LEU A 38 9.03 3.12 4.33
N ILE A 39 8.93 2.86 5.64
CA ILE A 39 10.06 2.50 6.50
C ILE A 39 10.70 1.15 6.13
N LEU A 40 10.02 0.34 5.31
CA LEU A 40 10.46 -0.98 4.88
C LEU A 40 10.86 -0.98 3.40
N TRP A 41 10.16 -0.17 2.59
CA TRP A 41 10.53 0.07 1.20
C TRP A 41 11.92 0.70 1.11
N LEU A 42 12.21 1.69 1.95
CA LEU A 42 13.48 2.41 1.90
C LEU A 42 14.68 1.47 2.20
N PRO A 43 14.69 0.67 3.28
CA PRO A 43 15.75 -0.32 3.50
C PRO A 43 15.83 -1.40 2.43
N ALA A 44 14.70 -1.81 1.83
CA ALA A 44 14.72 -2.77 0.73
C ALA A 44 15.45 -2.21 -0.50
N ILE A 45 15.12 -0.99 -0.94
CA ILE A 45 15.79 -0.39 -2.10
C ILE A 45 17.25 -0.06 -1.79
N ARG A 46 17.54 0.57 -0.64
CA ARG A 46 18.91 0.94 -0.26
C ARG A 46 19.79 -0.28 0.00
N GLY A 47 19.28 -1.30 0.68
CA GLY A 47 20.03 -2.54 0.90
C GLY A 47 20.43 -3.21 -0.41
N LEU A 48 19.60 -3.12 -1.45
CA LEU A 48 19.92 -3.62 -2.79
C LEU A 48 20.93 -2.74 -3.54
N MET A 49 20.86 -1.41 -3.41
CA MET A 49 21.62 -0.46 -4.24
C MET A 49 22.92 0.02 -3.61
N ASP A 50 22.89 0.41 -2.33
CA ASP A 50 24.04 0.91 -1.57
C ASP A 50 25.00 -0.25 -1.20
N GLY A 51 24.49 -1.48 -1.18
CA GLY A 51 25.26 -2.66 -0.79
C GLY A 51 25.66 -2.61 0.69
N SER A 52 26.84 -3.14 1.03
CA SER A 52 27.26 -3.35 2.42
C SER A 52 27.54 -2.08 3.23
N THR A 53 27.57 -0.90 2.59
CA THR A 53 27.76 0.39 3.26
C THR A 53 26.50 0.86 3.98
N TYR A 54 25.32 0.44 3.50
CA TYR A 54 24.05 0.76 4.14
C TYR A 54 23.72 -0.27 5.22
N THR A 55 23.52 0.23 6.44
CA THR A 55 23.06 -0.59 7.57
C THR A 55 21.61 -0.30 7.87
N TRP A 56 20.86 -1.33 8.26
CA TRP A 56 19.46 -1.19 8.62
C TRP A 56 19.12 -2.13 9.77
N GLY A 57 18.10 -1.74 10.53
CA GLY A 57 17.59 -2.53 11.64
C GLY A 57 16.14 -2.21 11.92
N PHE A 58 15.37 -3.24 12.28
CA PHE A 58 14.00 -3.10 12.71
C PHE A 58 13.62 -4.22 13.67
N MET A 59 13.24 -3.86 14.90
CA MET A 59 12.70 -4.81 15.89
C MET A 59 13.62 -6.01 16.20
N GLY A 60 14.93 -5.77 16.27
CA GLY A 60 15.93 -6.81 16.55
C GLY A 60 16.38 -7.62 15.34
N LEU A 61 15.75 -7.40 14.18
CA LEU A 61 16.27 -7.84 12.88
C LEU A 61 17.19 -6.74 12.33
N GLY A 62 18.18 -7.13 11.53
CA GLY A 62 19.04 -6.16 10.88
C GLY A 62 20.05 -6.77 9.93
N GLY A 63 20.82 -5.89 9.29
CA GLY A 63 21.85 -6.29 8.35
C GLY A 63 22.55 -5.12 7.71
N SER A 64 23.47 -5.44 6.81
CA SER A 64 24.11 -4.48 5.91
C SER A 64 23.90 -4.90 4.46
N GLY A 65 23.48 -3.96 3.62
CA GLY A 65 23.07 -4.25 2.25
C GLY A 65 22.00 -5.34 2.18
N THR A 66 22.28 -6.36 1.36
CA THR A 66 21.48 -7.58 1.23
C THR A 66 21.87 -8.70 2.21
N GLY A 67 22.82 -8.46 3.11
CA GLY A 67 23.24 -9.40 4.15
C GLY A 67 22.34 -9.39 5.39
N GLY A 68 22.53 -10.37 6.28
CA GLY A 68 21.74 -10.52 7.51
C GLY A 68 20.30 -10.93 7.24
N ASP A 69 19.34 -10.24 7.88
CA ASP A 69 17.91 -10.55 7.79
C ASP A 69 17.20 -9.89 6.59
N TYR A 70 17.90 -9.62 5.48
CA TYR A 70 17.38 -8.82 4.36
C TYR A 70 16.09 -9.36 3.72
N TRP A 71 15.79 -10.64 3.91
CA TRP A 71 14.49 -11.22 3.55
C TRP A 71 13.32 -10.46 4.17
N PHE A 72 13.48 -9.87 5.36
CA PHE A 72 12.45 -9.15 6.09
C PHE A 72 11.98 -7.86 5.37
N PRO A 73 12.82 -6.83 5.14
CA PRO A 73 12.38 -5.63 4.45
C PRO A 73 11.90 -5.93 3.03
N ALA A 74 12.52 -6.89 2.33
CA ALA A 74 12.10 -7.31 1.00
C ALA A 74 10.70 -7.95 0.99
N THR A 75 10.45 -8.93 1.87
CA THR A 75 9.16 -9.63 1.95
C THR A 75 8.06 -8.70 2.46
N ALA A 76 8.36 -7.86 3.45
CA ALA A 76 7.40 -6.90 3.98
C ALA A 76 7.02 -5.83 2.95
N SER A 77 7.98 -5.38 2.13
CA SER A 77 7.75 -4.50 0.99
C SER A 77 6.86 -5.15 -0.08
N ALA A 78 7.12 -6.41 -0.42
CA ALA A 78 6.27 -7.16 -1.35
C ALA A 78 4.84 -7.32 -0.80
N LEU A 79 4.71 -7.64 0.49
CA LEU A 79 3.41 -7.74 1.16
C LEU A 79 2.66 -6.40 1.18
N ALA A 80 3.37 -5.29 1.36
CA ALA A 80 2.81 -3.94 1.28
C ALA A 80 2.25 -3.65 -0.12
N LEU A 81 3.01 -3.96 -1.18
CA LEU A 81 2.54 -3.80 -2.56
C LEU A 81 1.29 -4.64 -2.84
N VAL A 82 1.28 -5.90 -2.41
CA VAL A 82 0.11 -6.79 -2.53
C VAL A 82 -1.09 -6.23 -1.77
N THR A 83 -0.90 -5.76 -0.54
CA THR A 83 -1.95 -5.18 0.30
C THR A 83 -2.55 -3.94 -0.37
N LEU A 84 -1.72 -3.04 -0.88
CA LEU A 84 -2.16 -1.83 -1.57
C LEU A 84 -2.88 -2.17 -2.87
N TRP A 85 -2.33 -3.08 -3.69
CA TRP A 85 -2.96 -3.53 -4.93
C TRP A 85 -4.34 -4.13 -4.68
N LEU A 86 -4.43 -5.12 -3.78
CA LEU A 86 -5.69 -5.75 -3.42
C LEU A 86 -6.68 -4.73 -2.84
N GLY A 87 -6.24 -3.87 -1.92
CA GLY A 87 -7.11 -2.89 -1.26
C GLY A 87 -7.73 -1.89 -2.24
N TRP A 88 -6.96 -1.38 -3.20
CA TRP A 88 -7.48 -0.48 -4.23
C TRP A 88 -8.34 -1.20 -5.28
N ARG A 89 -8.13 -2.51 -5.47
CA ARG A 89 -8.78 -3.30 -6.53
C ARG A 89 -9.91 -4.22 -6.05
N GLY A 90 -10.27 -4.16 -4.76
CA GLY A 90 -11.44 -4.86 -4.23
C GLY A 90 -11.17 -6.29 -3.79
N GLY A 91 -9.91 -6.64 -3.48
CA GLY A 91 -9.64 -7.85 -2.71
C GLY A 91 -10.38 -7.77 -1.37
N ARG A 92 -11.27 -8.72 -1.09
CA ARG A 92 -12.09 -8.68 0.13
C ARG A 92 -11.35 -9.29 1.31
N PHE A 93 -11.56 -10.58 1.53
CA PHE A 93 -11.06 -11.31 2.69
C PHE A 93 -9.54 -11.18 2.90
N PRO A 94 -8.69 -11.32 1.87
CA PRO A 94 -7.25 -11.14 2.06
C PRO A 94 -6.89 -9.73 2.54
N VAL A 95 -7.57 -8.68 2.07
CA VAL A 95 -7.29 -7.29 2.50
C VAL A 95 -7.69 -7.07 3.94
N HIS A 96 -8.79 -7.67 4.41
CA HIS A 96 -9.18 -7.62 5.81
C HIS A 96 -8.07 -8.19 6.69
N LEU A 97 -7.59 -9.40 6.38
CA LEU A 97 -6.53 -10.06 7.14
C LEU A 97 -5.22 -9.26 7.09
N LEU A 98 -4.83 -8.80 5.90
CA LEU A 98 -3.60 -8.03 5.70
C LEU A 98 -3.64 -6.70 6.45
N LEU A 99 -4.72 -5.92 6.37
CA LEU A 99 -4.82 -4.64 7.07
C LEU A 99 -4.92 -4.80 8.59
N VAL A 100 -5.71 -5.76 9.08
CA VAL A 100 -5.83 -6.03 10.52
C VAL A 100 -4.51 -6.55 11.08
N GLY A 101 -3.89 -7.52 10.41
CA GLY A 101 -2.60 -8.06 10.80
C GLY A 101 -1.49 -7.01 10.78
N TRP A 102 -1.44 -6.20 9.72
CA TRP A 102 -0.46 -5.13 9.57
C TRP A 102 -0.58 -4.07 10.67
N HIS A 103 -1.75 -3.44 10.78
CA HIS A 103 -1.94 -2.34 11.72
C HIS A 103 -1.98 -2.83 13.18
N GLY A 104 -2.55 -4.01 13.44
CA GLY A 104 -2.51 -4.64 14.75
C GLY A 104 -1.11 -5.02 15.19
N GLY A 105 -0.31 -5.61 14.29
CA GLY A 105 1.09 -5.93 14.53
C GLY A 105 1.93 -4.68 14.82
N LEU A 106 1.81 -3.64 13.98
CA LEU A 106 2.50 -2.37 14.21
C LEU A 106 2.08 -1.71 15.53
N ALA A 107 0.78 -1.64 15.84
CA ALA A 107 0.31 -1.09 17.10
C ALA A 107 0.88 -1.84 18.31
N ALA A 108 0.90 -3.18 18.28
CA ALA A 108 1.49 -3.99 19.35
C ALA A 108 2.99 -3.75 19.51
N LEU A 109 3.73 -3.65 18.40
CA LEU A 109 5.17 -3.39 18.42
C LEU A 109 5.50 -1.99 18.97
N ILE A 110 4.80 -0.96 18.48
CA ILE A 110 4.96 0.43 18.92
C ILE A 110 4.59 0.57 20.41
N LEU A 111 3.48 -0.05 20.84
CA LEU A 111 3.08 -0.06 22.24
C LEU A 111 4.14 -0.74 23.11
N ARG A 112 4.64 -1.91 22.70
CA ARG A 112 5.70 -2.62 23.43
C ARG A 112 6.98 -1.78 23.55
N ALA A 113 7.38 -1.10 22.49
CA ALA A 113 8.55 -0.21 22.52
C ALA A 113 8.33 0.96 23.49
N THR A 114 7.17 1.62 23.39
CA THR A 114 6.79 2.73 24.27
C THR A 114 6.70 2.33 25.74
N LEU A 115 6.20 1.12 26.05
CA LEU A 115 6.13 0.63 27.42
C LEU A 115 7.50 0.31 28.03
N ARG A 116 8.51 0.00 27.20
CA ARG A 116 9.86 -0.31 27.67
C ARG A 116 10.70 0.94 27.88
N ASP A 117 10.54 1.92 27.00
CA ASP A 117 11.30 3.17 27.03
C ASP A 117 10.49 4.30 26.36
N PRO A 118 9.56 4.95 27.10
CA PRO A 118 8.67 5.94 26.50
C PRO A 118 9.40 7.21 26.05
N ASP A 119 10.51 7.57 26.70
CA ASP A 119 11.25 8.81 26.44
C ASP A 119 12.35 8.61 25.38
N GLY A 120 12.95 7.42 25.32
CA GLY A 120 13.99 7.06 24.36
C GLY A 120 13.47 6.44 23.05
N PHE A 121 12.18 6.10 22.94
CA PHE A 121 11.63 5.58 21.69
C PHE A 121 11.49 6.67 20.62
N ARG A 122 12.41 6.69 19.66
CA ARG A 122 12.53 7.73 18.62
C ARG A 122 12.68 7.12 17.23
N PHE A 123 12.21 7.85 16.22
CA PHE A 123 12.51 7.59 14.82
C PHE A 123 13.63 8.52 14.39
N GLN A 124 14.75 7.93 13.96
CA GLN A 124 15.92 8.66 13.48
C GLN A 124 16.15 8.30 12.00
N GLY A 125 16.23 9.34 11.18
CA GLY A 125 16.57 9.24 9.76
C GLY A 125 17.85 10.02 9.49
N ASP A 126 19.00 9.37 9.69
CA ASP A 126 20.33 10.00 9.64
C ASP A 126 20.59 10.74 8.33
N THR A 127 20.23 10.15 7.18
CA THR A 127 20.41 10.79 5.87
C THR A 127 19.63 12.09 5.73
N LEU A 128 18.47 12.23 6.38
CA LEU A 128 17.62 13.43 6.29
C LEU A 128 17.67 14.30 7.56
N GLY A 129 18.46 13.93 8.57
CA GLY A 129 18.51 14.62 9.85
C GLY A 129 17.17 14.66 10.59
N VAL A 130 16.28 13.69 10.34
CA VAL A 130 14.96 13.62 10.97
C VAL A 130 15.10 12.92 12.31
N ASP A 131 14.61 13.54 13.38
CA ASP A 131 14.55 12.93 14.72
C ASP A 131 13.20 13.24 15.38
N VAL A 132 12.37 12.21 15.52
CA VAL A 132 10.99 12.34 16.02
C VAL A 132 10.81 11.40 17.20
N ASN A 133 10.44 11.95 18.37
CA ASN A 133 10.02 11.13 19.51
C ASN A 133 8.69 10.42 19.17
N LEU A 134 8.70 9.09 19.25
CA LEU A 134 7.58 8.20 18.93
C LEU A 134 6.90 7.64 20.18
N GLY A 135 7.05 8.24 21.37
CA GLY A 135 6.50 7.71 22.63
C GLY A 135 4.97 7.53 22.65
N TRP A 136 4.29 8.10 23.65
CA TRP A 136 2.84 7.86 23.81
C TRP A 136 2.00 8.32 22.61
N GLY A 137 2.43 9.37 21.90
CA GLY A 137 1.75 9.87 20.70
C GLY A 137 1.68 8.85 19.57
N ALA A 138 2.78 8.14 19.28
CA ALA A 138 2.75 7.12 18.23
C ALA A 138 1.92 5.92 18.68
N SER A 139 2.07 5.46 19.92
CA SER A 139 1.23 4.37 20.45
C SER A 139 -0.27 4.64 20.30
N ALA A 140 -0.72 5.85 20.65
CA ALA A 140 -2.12 6.24 20.48
C ALA A 140 -2.53 6.26 19.01
N LEU A 141 -1.70 6.85 18.13
CA LEU A 141 -1.99 6.95 16.70
C LEU A 141 -2.07 5.58 16.01
N PHE A 142 -1.06 4.72 16.21
CA PHE A 142 -1.03 3.37 15.64
C PHE A 142 -2.15 2.50 16.22
N GLY A 143 -2.43 2.62 17.53
CA GLY A 143 -3.58 1.96 18.17
C GLY A 143 -4.91 2.37 17.55
N ALA A 144 -5.12 3.67 17.28
CA ALA A 144 -6.32 4.17 16.63
C ALA A 144 -6.50 3.59 15.22
N PHE A 145 -5.42 3.51 14.43
CA PHE A 145 -5.47 2.89 13.09
C PHE A 145 -5.68 1.37 13.13
N ALA A 146 -5.15 0.67 14.13
CA ALA A 146 -5.44 -0.75 14.35
C ALA A 146 -6.92 -0.99 14.67
N LEU A 147 -7.50 -0.20 15.58
CA LEU A 147 -8.92 -0.25 15.89
C LEU A 147 -9.79 0.13 14.68
N LEU A 148 -9.37 1.12 13.88
CA LEU A 148 -10.05 1.50 12.65
C LEU A 148 -10.05 0.37 11.62
N ALA A 149 -8.90 -0.31 11.44
CA ALA A 149 -8.77 -1.45 10.55
C ALA A 149 -9.68 -2.62 10.99
N LEU A 150 -9.65 -2.95 12.29
CA LEU A 150 -10.48 -3.99 12.87
C LEU A 150 -11.98 -3.66 12.76
N GLY A 151 -12.37 -2.44 13.15
CA GLY A 151 -13.76 -1.98 13.07
C GLY A 151 -14.28 -1.94 11.63
N TRP A 152 -13.44 -1.52 10.68
CA TRP A 152 -13.75 -1.56 9.25
C TRP A 152 -13.97 -3.00 8.77
N ALA A 153 -13.04 -3.91 9.05
CA ALA A 153 -13.13 -5.31 8.66
C ALA A 153 -14.38 -5.99 9.27
N LEU A 154 -14.62 -5.84 10.57
CA LEU A 154 -15.78 -6.40 11.26
C LEU A 154 -17.10 -5.85 10.69
N ARG A 155 -17.16 -4.55 10.37
CA ARG A 155 -18.35 -3.96 9.74
C ARG A 155 -18.60 -4.57 8.36
N GLU A 156 -17.56 -4.77 7.56
CA GLU A 156 -17.69 -5.37 6.24
C GLU A 156 -18.10 -6.84 6.32
N PHE A 157 -17.50 -7.61 7.23
CA PHE A 157 -17.91 -8.99 7.52
C PHE A 157 -19.37 -9.09 7.93
N ARG A 158 -19.88 -8.17 8.76
CA ARG A 158 -21.30 -8.17 9.17
C ARG A 158 -22.25 -7.82 8.02
N ARG A 159 -21.84 -6.91 7.13
CA ARG A 159 -22.62 -6.57 5.91
C ARG A 159 -22.67 -7.75 4.96
N ASP A 160 -21.52 -8.39 4.75
CA ASP A 160 -21.43 -9.57 3.92
C ASP A 160 -22.16 -10.76 4.56
N ALA A 161 -22.09 -11.00 5.86
CA ALA A 161 -22.76 -12.12 6.53
C ALA A 161 -24.29 -12.12 6.36
N GLY A 162 -24.92 -10.95 6.21
CA GLY A 162 -26.36 -10.83 5.94
C GLY A 162 -26.73 -10.93 4.46
N THR A 163 -25.77 -10.85 3.53
CA THR A 163 -26.00 -10.82 2.08
C THR A 163 -25.05 -11.73 1.28
N TRP A 164 -24.38 -12.66 1.96
CA TRP A 164 -23.45 -13.61 1.36
C TRP A 164 -24.26 -14.59 0.53
N VAL A 165 -24.47 -14.21 -0.72
CA VAL A 165 -24.94 -15.11 -1.76
C VAL A 165 -23.67 -15.73 -2.37
N PRO A 166 -23.40 -17.02 -2.16
CA PRO A 166 -22.29 -17.69 -2.83
C PRO A 166 -22.40 -17.45 -4.34
N GLY A 167 -21.36 -16.85 -4.93
CA GLY A 167 -21.32 -16.50 -6.36
C GLY A 167 -21.62 -15.03 -6.71
N ARG A 168 -22.08 -14.20 -5.76
CA ARG A 168 -22.21 -12.74 -5.98
C ARG A 168 -20.86 -12.04 -5.76
N VAL A 169 -19.92 -12.35 -6.65
CA VAL A 169 -18.63 -11.66 -6.72
C VAL A 169 -18.93 -10.19 -7.06
N PRO A 170 -18.49 -9.20 -6.25
CA PRO A 170 -18.61 -7.81 -6.65
C PRO A 170 -17.98 -7.67 -8.02
N SER A 171 -18.66 -6.93 -8.87
CA SER A 171 -18.44 -6.92 -10.30
C SER A 171 -17.03 -6.52 -10.69
N GLY A 172 -16.23 -7.53 -11.00
CA GLY A 172 -14.93 -7.42 -11.66
C GLY A 172 -13.85 -6.70 -10.85
N ILE A 173 -12.62 -7.18 -10.98
CA ILE A 173 -11.44 -6.37 -10.66
C ILE A 173 -11.49 -5.14 -11.56
N PRO A 174 -11.44 -3.90 -11.04
CA PRO A 174 -11.40 -2.71 -11.88
C PRO A 174 -10.32 -2.84 -12.96
N PRO A 175 -10.59 -2.47 -14.22
CA PRO A 175 -9.63 -2.65 -15.29
C PRO A 175 -8.36 -1.83 -15.06
N TRP A 176 -7.23 -2.35 -15.51
CA TRP A 176 -5.95 -1.63 -15.43
C TRP A 176 -5.88 -0.56 -16.52
N SER A 177 -5.85 0.71 -16.12
CA SER A 177 -5.86 1.82 -17.09
C SER A 177 -4.46 2.10 -17.64
N PRO A 178 -4.34 2.72 -18.84
CA PRO A 178 -3.06 3.21 -19.35
C PRO A 178 -2.38 4.24 -18.42
N ARG A 179 -3.14 4.92 -17.55
CA ARG A 179 -2.57 5.81 -16.52
C ARG A 179 -1.85 5.01 -15.44
N ASN A 180 -2.42 3.88 -15.00
CA ASN A 180 -1.75 3.00 -14.05
C ASN A 180 -0.42 2.49 -14.61
N THR A 181 -0.41 2.02 -15.87
CA THR A 181 0.80 1.56 -16.56
C THR A 181 1.87 2.65 -16.62
N ARG A 182 1.50 3.88 -16.99
CA ARG A 182 2.46 5.00 -17.04
C ARG A 182 3.06 5.33 -15.68
N LEU A 183 2.27 5.28 -14.60
CA LEU A 183 2.79 5.51 -13.25
C LEU A 183 3.73 4.41 -12.78
N VAL A 184 3.39 3.13 -13.04
CA VAL A 184 4.32 2.02 -12.74
C VAL A 184 5.59 2.13 -13.57
N ALA A 185 5.48 2.39 -14.87
CA ALA A 185 6.64 2.59 -15.74
C ALA A 185 7.51 3.74 -15.25
N PHE A 186 6.91 4.88 -14.85
CA PHE A 186 7.65 6.00 -14.25
C PHE A 186 8.37 5.57 -12.97
N ALA A 187 7.71 4.86 -12.06
CA ALA A 187 8.34 4.36 -10.83
C ALA A 187 9.48 3.36 -11.10
N LEU A 188 9.37 2.54 -12.15
CA LEU A 188 10.45 1.62 -12.55
C LEU A 188 11.61 2.37 -13.22
N LEU A 189 11.34 3.43 -13.97
CA LEU A 189 12.38 4.29 -14.57
C LEU A 189 13.19 5.08 -13.53
N LEU A 190 12.67 5.25 -12.31
CA LEU A 190 13.44 5.84 -11.21
C LEU A 190 14.56 4.90 -10.73
N LEU A 191 14.40 3.56 -10.84
CA LEU A 191 15.38 2.58 -10.35
C LEU A 191 16.80 2.77 -10.92
N PRO A 192 17.03 2.92 -12.24
CA PRO A 192 18.38 3.15 -12.75
C PRO A 192 18.99 4.47 -12.25
N VAL A 193 18.19 5.52 -12.09
CA VAL A 193 18.67 6.81 -11.55
C VAL A 193 19.05 6.66 -10.08
N GLN A 194 18.20 5.98 -9.29
CA GLN A 194 18.47 5.67 -7.89
C GLN A 194 19.73 4.81 -7.74
N LEU A 195 19.88 3.77 -8.56
CA LEU A 195 21.06 2.91 -8.54
C LEU A 195 22.33 3.72 -8.79
N LEU A 196 22.34 4.61 -9.79
CA LEU A 196 23.49 5.47 -10.05
C LEU A 196 23.80 6.39 -8.87
N LEU A 197 22.79 7.05 -8.31
CA LEU A 197 22.95 8.00 -7.21
C LEU A 197 23.41 7.33 -5.91
N LEU A 198 22.82 6.17 -5.59
CA LEU A 198 23.06 5.45 -4.34
C LEU A 198 24.34 4.61 -4.37
N ALA A 199 24.68 4.02 -5.52
CA ALA A 199 25.90 3.22 -5.64
C ALA A 199 27.17 4.07 -5.78
N SER A 200 27.07 5.31 -6.28
CA SER A 200 28.22 6.22 -6.46
C SER A 200 28.27 7.35 -5.43
N GLY A 201 27.22 7.54 -4.65
CA GLY A 201 27.11 8.63 -3.70
C GLY A 201 28.00 8.45 -2.47
N GLU A 202 28.54 9.55 -1.96
CA GLU A 202 29.15 9.57 -0.64
C GLU A 202 28.06 9.31 0.41
N PRO A 203 28.30 8.43 1.40
CA PRO A 203 27.34 8.21 2.48
C PRO A 203 26.98 9.55 3.16
N HIS A 204 25.68 9.83 3.29
CA HIS A 204 25.14 11.10 3.83
C HIS A 204 25.43 12.36 2.98
N GLY A 205 26.03 12.21 1.80
CA GLY A 205 26.24 13.29 0.84
C GLY A 205 24.94 13.72 0.15
N GLY A 206 24.99 14.82 -0.59
CA GLY A 206 23.82 15.34 -1.31
C GLY A 206 23.25 14.35 -2.34
N THR A 207 24.10 13.52 -2.94
CA THR A 207 23.68 12.47 -3.89
C THR A 207 22.87 11.36 -3.20
N ASP A 208 23.29 10.94 -1.99
CA ASP A 208 22.56 9.97 -1.16
C ASP A 208 21.18 10.52 -0.77
N GLN A 209 21.13 11.79 -0.32
CA GLN A 209 19.87 12.46 0.02
C GLN A 209 18.90 12.50 -1.17
N VAL A 210 19.37 12.84 -2.37
CA VAL A 210 18.55 12.82 -3.58
C VAL A 210 18.09 11.39 -3.90
N GLY A 211 18.96 10.38 -3.77
CA GLY A 211 18.59 8.97 -3.95
C GLY A 211 17.49 8.51 -2.98
N VAL A 212 17.57 8.92 -1.71
CA VAL A 212 16.52 8.67 -0.71
C VAL A 212 15.22 9.35 -1.11
N LEU A 213 15.24 10.65 -1.46
CA LEU A 213 14.04 11.37 -1.87
C LEU A 213 13.37 10.76 -3.11
N LEU A 214 14.16 10.29 -4.09
CA LEU A 214 13.63 9.56 -5.24
C LEU A 214 12.98 8.24 -4.84
N THR A 215 13.51 7.56 -3.83
CA THR A 215 12.92 6.34 -3.25
C THR A 215 11.59 6.60 -2.57
N LEU A 216 11.47 7.72 -1.84
CA LEU A 216 10.20 8.15 -1.27
C LEU A 216 9.17 8.49 -2.36
N LEU A 217 9.60 9.21 -3.40
CA LEU A 217 8.75 9.55 -4.54
C LEU A 217 8.29 8.30 -5.28
N GLN A 218 9.21 7.35 -5.55
CA GLN A 218 8.92 6.08 -6.20
C GLN A 218 7.83 5.32 -5.45
N TRP A 219 7.95 5.19 -4.13
CA TRP A 219 6.94 4.53 -3.30
C TRP A 219 5.58 5.22 -3.35
N GLY A 220 5.57 6.56 -3.27
CA GLY A 220 4.36 7.36 -3.41
C GLY A 220 3.67 7.16 -4.76
N VAL A 221 4.46 7.14 -5.86
CA VAL A 221 3.95 6.89 -7.20
C VAL A 221 3.37 5.48 -7.31
N LEU A 222 4.06 4.44 -6.84
CA LEU A 222 3.56 3.06 -6.86
C LEU A 222 2.24 2.92 -6.09
N SER A 223 2.16 3.55 -4.91
CA SER A 223 0.95 3.58 -4.08
C SER A 223 -0.24 4.22 -4.81
N VAL A 224 0.01 5.30 -5.56
CA VAL A 224 -1.01 5.95 -6.40
C VAL A 224 -1.32 5.13 -7.64
N ALA A 225 -0.34 4.44 -8.22
CA ALA A 225 -0.47 3.63 -9.41
C ALA A 225 -1.42 2.43 -9.23
N PHE A 226 -1.71 2.01 -8.00
CA PHE A 226 -2.69 0.95 -7.75
C PHE A 226 -4.15 1.42 -7.72
N ARG A 227 -4.40 2.72 -7.56
CA ARG A 227 -5.76 3.29 -7.55
C ARG A 227 -6.49 3.03 -8.88
N PRO A 228 -7.79 2.71 -8.87
CA PRO A 228 -8.56 2.62 -10.10
C PRO A 228 -8.72 4.02 -10.72
N PHE A 229 -8.32 4.19 -11.98
CA PHE A 229 -8.58 5.42 -12.74
C PHE A 229 -9.66 5.17 -13.79
N PRO A 230 -10.48 6.19 -14.13
CA PRO A 230 -11.42 6.09 -15.25
C PRO A 230 -10.68 5.71 -16.53
N MET A 231 -11.21 4.73 -17.27
CA MET A 231 -10.78 4.55 -18.65
C MET A 231 -11.27 5.76 -19.43
N GLY A 232 -10.37 6.43 -20.16
CA GLY A 232 -10.78 7.51 -21.07
C GLY A 232 -11.85 6.99 -22.03
N PRO A 233 -12.68 7.86 -22.62
CA PRO A 233 -13.66 7.43 -23.61
C PRO A 233 -12.93 6.56 -24.63
N ALA A 234 -13.43 5.33 -24.84
CA ALA A 234 -12.96 4.49 -25.92
C ALA A 234 -12.92 5.41 -27.14
N ARG A 235 -11.74 5.60 -27.75
CA ARG A 235 -11.60 6.44 -28.93
C ARG A 235 -12.52 5.81 -29.97
N GLY A 236 -13.75 6.31 -30.01
CA GLY A 236 -14.80 5.79 -30.87
C GLY A 236 -14.22 5.79 -32.26
N GLY A 237 -14.24 4.64 -32.90
CA GLY A 237 -13.88 4.53 -34.30
C GLY A 237 -14.58 5.68 -35.01
N ARG A 238 -13.81 6.59 -35.60
CA ARG A 238 -14.36 7.46 -36.61
C ARG A 238 -14.90 6.49 -37.65
N ALA A 239 -16.22 6.34 -37.70
CA ALA A 239 -16.88 5.69 -38.81
C ALA A 239 -16.46 6.49 -40.04
N SER A 240 -15.51 5.93 -40.78
CA SER A 240 -15.12 6.37 -42.12
C SER A 240 -16.11 5.81 -43.11
#